data_AF-X1GZC6-F1
#
_entry.id   AF-X1GZC6-F1
#
_cell.length_a   1.000
_cell.length_b   1.000
_cell.length_c   1.000
_cell.angle_alpha   90.00
_cell.angle_beta   90.00
_cell.angle_gamma   90.00
#
_symmetry.space_group_name_H-M   'P 1'
#
loop_
_entity.id
_entity.type
_entity.pdbx_description
1 polymer ?
#
loop_
_entity_poly.entity_id
_entity_poly.type
_entity_poly.pdbx_seq_one_letter_code
_entity_poly.pdbx_strand_id
1 'polypeptide(L)'
;MADKSVEGSLHKAIRMALDVESEAVRRNTQTFNQGRYRATAAIEDYDELKDRARAIKEAAIDSLPELLTTLEAAVTSRGGRFHLARDGADACHYIKRICLQRQARLVVKAKSMTTEEIRLNGVLEGSGIEVVETDLAEFILQVSGEQPSHI
;
A
#
# COMPACT_ATOMS: atom_id res chain seq x y z
N MET A 1 -27.08 18.46 0.65
CA MET A 1 -27.25 17.38 -0.34
C MET A 1 -26.36 17.73 -1.51
N ALA A 2 -25.30 16.96 -1.76
CA ALA A 2 -24.41 17.22 -2.89
C ALA A 2 -25.18 17.03 -4.21
N ASP A 3 -25.01 17.95 -5.13
CA ASP A 3 -25.67 17.93 -6.44
C ASP A 3 -25.10 16.77 -7.27
N LYS A 4 -25.84 15.66 -7.31
CA LYS A 4 -25.50 14.44 -8.06
C LYS A 4 -25.27 14.68 -9.55
N SER A 5 -25.71 15.83 -10.09
CA SER A 5 -25.48 16.21 -11.48
C SER A 5 -24.03 16.62 -11.75
N VAL A 6 -23.39 17.30 -10.79
CA VAL A 6 -21.98 17.72 -10.86
C VAL A 6 -21.06 16.50 -10.72
N GLU A 7 -21.40 15.58 -9.82
CA GLU A 7 -20.69 14.33 -9.63
C GLU A 7 -20.74 13.45 -10.89
N GLY A 8 -21.91 13.32 -11.53
CA GLY A 8 -22.05 12.61 -12.80
C GLY A 8 -21.29 13.25 -13.97
N SER A 9 -21.20 14.58 -13.99
CA SER A 9 -20.45 15.34 -14.99
C SER A 9 -18.93 15.17 -14.83
N LEU A 10 -18.42 15.20 -13.60
CA LEU A 10 -17.01 14.99 -13.27
C LEU A 10 -16.56 13.57 -13.64
N HIS A 11 -17.34 12.55 -13.26
CA HIS A 11 -17.04 11.16 -13.62
C HIS A 11 -17.02 10.92 -15.13
N LYS A 12 -17.86 11.62 -15.89
CA LYS A 12 -17.87 11.55 -17.37
C LYS A 12 -16.65 12.25 -17.97
N ALA A 13 -16.23 13.39 -17.41
CA ALA A 13 -15.02 14.10 -17.84
C ALA A 13 -13.74 13.32 -17.53
N ILE A 14 -13.65 12.68 -16.36
CA ILE A 14 -12.53 11.81 -15.99
C ILE A 14 -12.50 10.59 -16.90
N ARG A 15 -13.64 9.91 -17.14
CA ARG A 15 -13.70 8.79 -18.09
C ARG A 15 -13.28 9.20 -19.50
N MET A 16 -13.71 10.37 -19.97
CA MET A 16 -13.29 10.88 -21.28
C MET A 16 -11.79 11.19 -21.33
N ALA A 17 -11.22 11.74 -20.25
CA ALA A 17 -9.78 12.00 -20.15
C ALA A 17 -8.95 10.72 -20.06
N LEU A 18 -9.52 9.64 -19.51
CA LEU A 18 -8.90 8.31 -19.43
C LEU A 18 -9.08 7.48 -20.72
N ASP A 19 -10.20 7.65 -21.43
CA ASP A 19 -10.47 7.00 -22.74
C ASP A 19 -9.53 7.52 -23.84
N VAL A 20 -9.10 8.77 -23.71
CA VAL A 20 -8.06 9.33 -24.55
C VAL A 20 -6.72 8.95 -23.94
N GLU A 21 -6.13 7.83 -24.36
CA GLU A 21 -4.68 7.64 -24.21
C GLU A 21 -3.99 8.79 -24.97
N SER A 22 -3.76 9.90 -24.26
CA SER A 22 -3.13 11.05 -24.87
C SER A 22 -1.75 10.63 -25.35
N GLU A 23 -1.33 11.18 -26.48
CA GLU A 23 -0.01 10.91 -27.03
C GLU A 23 1.09 11.14 -25.99
N ALA A 24 0.87 12.09 -25.08
CA ALA A 24 1.74 12.38 -23.94
C ALA A 24 1.81 11.22 -22.93
N VAL A 25 0.68 10.62 -22.54
CA VAL A 25 0.66 9.45 -21.63
C VAL A 25 1.39 8.27 -22.26
N ARG A 26 1.06 7.95 -23.52
CA ARG A 26 1.72 6.86 -24.26
C ARG A 26 3.24 7.08 -24.36
N ARG A 27 3.66 8.31 -24.70
CA ARG A 27 5.07 8.68 -24.82
C ARG A 27 5.79 8.56 -23.47
N ASN A 28 5.19 9.01 -22.37
CA ASN A 28 5.77 8.89 -21.03
C ASN A 28 5.94 7.43 -20.62
N THR A 29 4.90 6.59 -20.77
CA THR A 29 4.96 5.16 -20.44
C THR A 29 6.04 4.44 -21.25
N GLN A 30 6.13 4.72 -22.56
CA GLN A 30 7.17 4.15 -23.42
C GLN A 30 8.57 4.62 -23.03
N THR A 31 8.74 5.90 -22.73
CA THR A 31 10.03 6.48 -22.32
C THR A 31 10.51 5.88 -21.01
N PHE A 32 9.61 5.70 -20.03
CA PHE A 32 9.93 5.05 -18.76
C PHE A 32 10.38 3.61 -18.96
N ASN A 33 9.65 2.83 -19.77
CA ASN A 33 10.01 1.45 -20.09
C ASN A 33 11.36 1.35 -20.81
N GLN A 34 11.61 2.20 -21.82
CA GLN A 34 12.88 2.24 -22.52
C GLN A 34 14.04 2.62 -21.61
N GLY A 35 13.84 3.60 -20.72
CA GLY A 35 14.81 3.98 -19.69
C GLY A 35 15.15 2.81 -18.77
N ARG A 36 14.13 2.08 -18.30
CA ARG A 36 14.31 0.87 -17.50
C ARG A 36 15.11 -0.19 -18.26
N TYR A 37 14.78 -0.50 -19.51
CA TYR A 37 15.51 -1.50 -20.29
C TYR A 37 16.98 -1.12 -20.51
N ARG A 38 17.25 0.16 -20.80
CA ARG A 38 18.63 0.66 -20.92
C ARG A 38 19.40 0.52 -19.61
N ALA A 39 18.78 0.89 -18.50
CA ALA A 39 19.41 0.79 -17.18
C ALA A 39 19.70 -0.66 -16.81
N THR A 40 18.74 -1.59 -17.03
CA THR A 40 18.95 -3.01 -16.73
C THR A 40 19.98 -3.65 -17.66
N ALA A 41 20.02 -3.26 -18.94
CA ALA A 41 21.01 -3.76 -19.89
C ALA A 41 22.44 -3.26 -19.60
N ALA A 42 22.59 -2.18 -18.82
CA ALA A 42 23.89 -1.69 -18.38
C ALA A 42 24.43 -2.44 -17.13
N ILE A 43 23.63 -3.32 -16.53
CA ILE A 43 24.04 -4.17 -15.40
C ILE A 43 24.46 -5.52 -15.97
N GLU A 44 25.75 -5.83 -15.89
CA GLU A 44 26.36 -7.01 -16.51
C GLU A 44 25.80 -8.33 -15.96
N ASP A 45 25.51 -8.38 -14.66
CA ASP A 45 25.05 -9.55 -13.90
C ASP A 45 23.56 -9.47 -13.53
N TYR A 46 22.74 -8.74 -14.30
CA TYR A 46 21.36 -8.44 -13.95
C TYR A 46 20.49 -9.69 -13.64
N ASP A 47 20.62 -10.75 -14.43
CA ASP A 47 19.85 -11.98 -14.20
C ASP A 47 20.35 -12.76 -12.97
N GLU A 48 21.66 -12.79 -12.71
CA GLU A 48 22.21 -13.40 -11.50
C GLU A 48 21.75 -12.63 -10.24
N LEU A 49 21.73 -11.30 -10.30
CA LEU A 49 21.21 -10.48 -9.20
C LEU A 49 19.72 -10.74 -8.94
N LYS A 50 18.93 -10.99 -9.98
CA LYS A 50 17.52 -11.39 -9.84
C LYS A 50 17.38 -12.75 -9.16
N ASP A 51 18.16 -13.73 -9.59
CA ASP A 51 18.13 -15.06 -8.99
C ASP A 51 18.60 -15.04 -7.54
N ARG A 52 19.63 -14.24 -7.23
CA ARG A 52 20.09 -14.02 -5.86
C ARG A 52 19.03 -13.31 -5.02
N ALA A 53 18.36 -12.28 -5.53
CA ALA A 53 17.28 -11.60 -4.82
C ALA A 53 16.10 -12.56 -4.55
N ARG A 54 15.78 -13.45 -5.50
CA ARG A 54 14.81 -14.52 -5.31
C ARG A 54 15.23 -15.48 -4.21
N ALA A 55 16.46 -16.01 -4.27
CA ALA A 55 16.98 -16.95 -3.29
C ALA A 55 16.97 -16.35 -1.87
N ILE A 56 17.29 -15.07 -1.72
CA ILE A 56 17.21 -14.37 -0.42
C ILE A 56 15.76 -14.32 0.09
N LYS A 57 14.78 -14.06 -0.78
CA LYS A 57 13.36 -14.04 -0.38
C LYS A 57 12.87 -15.43 0.03
N GLU A 58 13.26 -16.47 -0.70
CA GLU A 58 12.92 -17.86 -0.37
C GLU A 58 13.54 -18.26 0.98
N ALA A 59 14.84 -17.99 1.19
CA ALA A 59 15.50 -18.25 2.46
C ALA A 59 14.88 -17.48 3.65
N ALA A 60 14.39 -16.26 3.40
CA ALA A 60 13.68 -15.47 4.42
C ALA A 60 12.32 -16.10 4.80
N ILE A 61 11.61 -16.72 3.86
CA ILE A 61 10.39 -17.47 4.14
C ILE A 61 10.72 -18.72 4.98
N ASP A 62 11.77 -19.44 4.61
CA ASP A 62 12.20 -20.64 5.34
C ASP A 62 12.64 -20.32 6.78
N SER A 63 13.20 -19.14 7.00
CA SER A 63 13.68 -18.65 8.30
C SER A 63 12.69 -17.71 9.01
N LEU A 64 11.41 -17.74 8.62
CA LEU A 64 10.41 -16.80 9.13
C LEU A 64 10.28 -16.81 10.67
N PRO A 65 10.29 -17.96 11.37
CA PRO A 65 10.22 -17.97 12.83
C PRO A 65 11.35 -17.18 13.52
N GLU A 66 12.59 -17.35 13.05
CA GLU A 66 13.77 -16.65 13.57
C GLU A 66 13.73 -15.15 13.25
N LEU A 67 13.28 -14.81 12.04
CA LEU A 67 13.13 -13.41 11.63
C LEU A 67 12.04 -12.69 12.43
N LEU A 68 10.91 -13.36 12.73
CA LEU A 68 9.87 -12.81 13.61
C LEU A 68 10.39 -12.57 15.03
N THR A 69 11.16 -13.50 15.57
CA THR A 69 11.80 -13.35 16.88
C THR A 69 12.77 -12.16 16.89
N THR A 70 13.55 -12.00 15.82
CA THR A 70 14.47 -10.87 15.64
C THR A 70 13.71 -9.54 15.56
N LEU A 71 12.60 -9.51 14.82
CA LEU A 71 11.75 -8.34 14.68
C LEU A 71 11.10 -7.95 16.03
N GLU A 72 10.56 -8.92 16.76
CA GLU A 72 9.98 -8.70 18.09
C GLU A 72 11.00 -8.06 19.04
N ALA A 73 12.22 -8.60 19.10
CA ALA A 73 13.29 -8.05 19.93
C ALA A 73 13.68 -6.63 19.50
N ALA A 74 13.79 -6.37 18.19
CA ALA A 74 14.13 -5.07 17.64
C ALA A 74 13.05 -4.00 17.90
N VAL A 75 11.76 -4.37 17.83
CA VAL A 75 10.63 -3.48 18.12
C VAL A 75 10.56 -3.20 19.62
N THR A 76 10.65 -4.24 20.44
CA THR A 76 10.51 -4.15 21.90
C THR A 76 11.66 -3.36 22.52
N SER A 77 12.89 -3.54 22.05
CA SER A 77 14.07 -2.78 22.52
C SER A 77 13.97 -1.28 22.28
N ARG A 78 13.14 -0.84 21.32
CA ARG A 78 12.86 0.57 21.03
C ARG A 78 11.60 1.09 21.72
N GLY A 79 11.05 0.33 22.67
CA GLY A 79 9.82 0.68 23.40
C GLY A 79 8.53 0.44 22.62
N GLY A 80 8.61 -0.21 21.45
CA GLY A 80 7.44 -0.65 20.70
C GLY A 80 6.75 -1.84 21.36
N ARG A 81 5.51 -2.11 20.95
CA ARG A 81 4.80 -3.35 21.28
C ARG A 81 4.67 -4.20 20.03
N PHE A 82 5.14 -5.44 20.10
CA PHE A 82 4.97 -6.42 19.05
C PHE A 82 3.69 -7.24 19.29
N HIS A 83 2.94 -7.53 18.22
CA HIS A 83 1.78 -8.41 18.26
C HIS A 83 1.77 -9.27 17.00
N LEU A 84 1.89 -10.58 17.20
CA LEU A 84 1.77 -11.56 16.13
C LEU A 84 0.31 -11.98 16.01
N ALA A 85 -0.39 -11.46 15.00
CA ALA A 85 -1.76 -11.82 14.69
C ALA A 85 -1.80 -13.16 13.94
N ARG A 86 -2.85 -13.96 14.19
CA ARG A 86 -3.02 -15.27 13.52
C ARG A 86 -3.46 -15.13 12.06
N ASP A 87 -4.25 -14.09 11.78
CA ASP A 87 -4.78 -13.76 10.46
C ASP A 87 -5.09 -12.26 10.36
N GLY A 88 -5.59 -11.83 9.20
CA GLY A 88 -5.96 -10.43 8.96
C GLY A 88 -7.10 -9.92 9.84
N ALA A 89 -8.06 -10.78 10.21
CA ALA A 89 -9.16 -10.38 11.07
C ALA A 89 -8.69 -10.12 12.52
N ASP A 90 -7.80 -10.97 13.03
CA ASP A 90 -7.14 -10.82 14.33
C ASP A 90 -6.32 -9.52 14.37
N ALA A 91 -5.55 -9.23 13.31
CA ALA A 91 -4.80 -7.99 13.18
C ALA A 91 -5.70 -6.75 13.21
N CYS A 92 -6.76 -6.73 12.39
CA CYS A 92 -7.74 -5.65 12.34
C CYS A 92 -8.42 -5.43 13.69
N HIS A 93 -8.84 -6.51 14.35
CA HIS A 93 -9.46 -6.46 15.68
C HIS A 93 -8.49 -5.88 16.73
N TYR A 94 -7.24 -6.35 16.74
CA TYR A 94 -6.22 -5.86 17.67
C TYR A 94 -5.95 -4.36 17.51
N ILE A 95 -5.75 -3.89 16.27
CA ILE A 95 -5.49 -2.49 15.95
C ILE A 95 -6.69 -1.61 16.32
N LYS A 96 -7.91 -2.00 15.91
CA LYS A 96 -9.15 -1.30 16.27
C LYS A 96 -9.29 -1.16 17.79
N ARG A 97 -9.07 -2.25 18.53
CA ARG A 97 -9.12 -2.24 20.00
C ARG A 97 -8.15 -1.23 20.60
N ILE A 98 -6.91 -1.16 20.11
CA ILE A 98 -5.94 -0.16 20.58
C ILE A 98 -6.44 1.26 20.32
N CYS A 99 -6.92 1.52 19.11
CA CYS A 99 -7.41 2.86 18.74
C CYS A 99 -8.56 3.29 19.65
N LEU A 100 -9.53 2.41 19.89
CA LEU A 100 -10.67 2.69 20.78
C LEU A 100 -10.22 2.90 22.23
N GLN A 101 -9.34 2.06 22.76
CA GLN A 101 -8.78 2.21 24.11
C GLN A 101 -8.04 3.53 24.30
N ARG A 102 -7.40 4.04 23.25
CA ARG A 102 -6.69 5.32 23.24
C ARG A 102 -7.57 6.50 22.86
N GLN A 103 -8.87 6.27 22.61
CA GLN A 103 -9.81 7.28 22.11
C GLN A 103 -9.27 8.00 20.87
N ALA A 104 -8.56 7.28 20.01
CA ALA A 104 -7.97 7.82 18.80
C ALA A 104 -9.08 8.30 17.85
N ARG A 105 -8.93 9.51 17.33
CA ARG A 105 -9.82 10.10 16.33
C ARG A 105 -9.24 10.06 14.92
N LEU A 106 -7.91 10.01 14.83
CA LEU A 106 -7.14 10.02 13.61
C LEU A 106 -6.03 8.97 13.70
N VAL A 107 -5.87 8.17 12.66
CA VAL A 107 -4.76 7.25 12.44
C VAL A 107 -4.04 7.67 11.18
N VAL A 108 -2.77 8.05 11.31
CA VAL A 108 -1.90 8.32 10.17
C VAL A 108 -1.04 7.09 9.92
N LYS A 109 -1.07 6.54 8.70
CA LYS A 109 -0.29 5.36 8.34
C LYS A 109 0.46 5.53 7.03
N ALA A 110 1.52 4.76 6.87
CA ALA A 110 2.19 4.62 5.58
C ALA A 110 1.45 3.62 4.68
N LYS A 111 1.69 3.71 3.37
CA LYS A 111 1.25 2.71 2.40
C LYS A 111 1.71 1.32 2.82
N SER A 112 0.78 0.38 2.84
CA SER A 112 1.07 -1.03 3.04
C SER A 112 0.05 -1.87 2.28
N MET A 113 0.54 -2.66 1.33
CA MET A 113 -0.31 -3.61 0.59
C MET A 113 -1.03 -4.57 1.55
N THR A 114 -0.32 -5.02 2.60
CA THR A 114 -0.88 -5.90 3.62
C THR A 114 -2.07 -5.26 4.35
N THR A 115 -2.03 -3.95 4.64
CA THR A 115 -3.17 -3.28 5.29
C THR A 115 -4.37 -3.14 4.36
N GLU A 116 -4.14 -3.01 3.04
CA GLU A 116 -5.20 -3.00 2.04
C GLU A 116 -5.86 -4.38 1.88
N GLU A 117 -5.05 -5.44 1.80
CA GLU A 117 -5.53 -6.84 1.69
C GLU A 117 -6.46 -7.21 2.85
N ILE A 118 -6.14 -6.77 4.07
CA ILE A 118 -6.98 -7.01 5.27
C ILE A 118 -8.06 -5.94 5.49
N ARG A 119 -8.16 -4.95 4.60
CA ARG A 119 -9.14 -3.85 4.62
C ARG A 119 -9.14 -3.04 5.91
N LEU A 120 -7.95 -2.75 6.44
CA LEU A 120 -7.81 -2.08 7.74
C LEU A 120 -8.49 -0.71 7.79
N ASN A 121 -8.36 0.09 6.72
CA ASN A 121 -8.92 1.45 6.67
C ASN A 121 -10.43 1.41 6.89
N GLY A 122 -11.15 0.58 6.13
CA GLY A 122 -12.60 0.42 6.28
C GLY A 122 -13.04 -0.07 7.67
N VAL A 123 -12.24 -0.93 8.33
CA VAL A 123 -12.53 -1.38 9.71
C VAL A 123 -12.44 -0.22 10.72
N LEU A 124 -11.45 0.64 10.57
CA LEU A 124 -11.24 1.80 11.46
C LEU A 124 -12.26 2.91 11.18
N GLU A 125 -12.49 3.23 9.91
CA GLU A 125 -13.48 4.22 9.47
C GLU A 125 -14.90 3.84 9.89
N GLY A 126 -15.28 2.56 9.73
CA GLY A 126 -16.55 2.02 10.24
C GLY A 126 -16.71 2.10 11.76
N SER A 127 -15.64 2.45 12.48
CA SER A 127 -15.64 2.69 13.93
C SER A 127 -15.55 4.17 14.30
N GLY A 128 -15.69 5.08 13.31
CA GLY A 128 -15.63 6.53 13.51
C GLY A 128 -14.22 7.09 13.66
N ILE A 129 -13.19 6.35 13.23
CA ILE A 129 -11.80 6.77 13.27
C ILE A 129 -11.39 7.20 11.85
N GLU A 130 -10.92 8.43 11.71
CA GLU A 130 -10.35 8.92 10.45
C GLU A 130 -9.01 8.22 10.19
N VAL A 131 -8.79 7.77 8.96
CA VAL A 131 -7.51 7.18 8.55
C VAL A 131 -6.92 8.04 7.43
N VAL A 132 -5.62 8.33 7.49
CA VAL A 132 -4.92 9.12 6.47
C VAL A 132 -3.63 8.42 6.06
N GLU A 133 -3.46 8.24 4.77
CA GLU A 133 -2.23 7.74 4.15
C GLU A 133 -1.16 8.83 4.05
N THR A 134 0.09 8.50 4.36
CA THR A 134 1.22 9.41 4.13
C THR A 134 1.81 9.31 2.73
N ASP A 135 1.50 8.24 1.98
CA ASP A 135 1.91 8.09 0.59
C ASP A 135 1.01 8.95 -0.30
N LEU A 136 1.60 9.79 -1.15
CA LEU A 136 0.84 10.75 -1.94
C LEU A 136 -0.11 10.07 -2.95
N ALA A 137 0.30 8.96 -3.55
CA ALA A 137 -0.54 8.26 -4.52
C ALA A 137 -1.75 7.61 -3.80
N GLU A 138 -1.51 6.95 -2.67
CA GLU A 138 -2.60 6.41 -1.84
C GLU A 138 -3.51 7.51 -1.29
N PHE A 139 -2.95 8.65 -0.87
CA PHE A 139 -3.75 9.79 -0.43
C PHE A 139 -4.64 10.34 -1.56
N ILE A 140 -4.13 10.42 -2.80
CA ILE A 140 -4.94 10.81 -3.97
C ILE A 140 -6.07 9.81 -4.20
N LEU A 141 -5.81 8.50 -4.14
CA LEU A 141 -6.83 7.45 -4.28
C LEU A 141 -7.88 7.51 -3.16
N GLN A 142 -7.44 7.75 -1.93
CA GLN A 142 -8.32 7.92 -0.78
C GLN A 142 -9.24 9.13 -0.95
N VAL A 143 -8.71 10.26 -1.43
CA VAL A 143 -9.52 11.46 -1.72
C VAL A 143 -10.47 11.24 -2.90
N SER A 144 -10.09 10.44 -3.91
CA SER A 144 -10.95 10.13 -5.06
C SER A 144 -11.98 9.03 -4.78
N GLY A 145 -11.84 8.28 -3.68
CA GLY A 145 -12.70 7.14 -3.35
C GLY A 145 -12.49 5.93 -4.27
N GLU A 146 -11.35 5.87 -4.96
CA GLU A 146 -10.99 4.78 -5.87
C GLU A 146 -10.14 3.73 -5.15
N GLN A 147 -10.16 2.49 -5.65
CA GLN A 147 -9.27 1.43 -5.16
C GLN A 147 -7.97 1.38 -5.97
N PRO A 148 -6.84 0.98 -5.35
CA PRO A 148 -5.60 0.75 -6.08
C PRO A 148 -5.79 -0.27 -7.21
N SER A 149 -5.20 -0.01 -8.37
CA SER A 149 -5.27 -0.90 -9.55
C SER A 149 -4.32 -2.10 -9.48
N HIS A 150 -3.52 -2.20 -8.43
CA HIS A 150 -2.50 -3.23 -8.23
C HIS A 150 -2.87 -4.11 -7.03
N ILE A 151 -3.89 -4.97 -7.19
CA ILE A 151 -4.10 -6.15 -6.34
C ILE A 151 -3.92 -7.39 -7.22
#